data_AF-A0A9P7DCL9-F1
#
_entry.id   AF-A0A9P7DCL9-F1
#
_cell.length_a   1.000
_cell.length_b   1.000
_cell.length_c   1.000
_cell.angle_alpha   90.00
_cell.angle_beta   90.00
_cell.angle_gamma   90.00
#
_symmetry.space_group_name_H-M   'P 1'
#
loop_
_entity.id
_entity.type
_entity.pdbx_description
1 polymer ?
#
loop_
_entity_poly.entity_id
_entity_poly.type
_entity_poly.pdbx_seq_one_letter_code
_entity_poly.pdbx_strand_id
1 'polypeptide(L)'
;MAWRDIVIIVAEYQRRFLDIWAVLDYYEIIKPRMRFVDTTHKVDPKWMGCFTEDVAIATKVHAAGVPVWLIRDARLVNSNMNIIKVVSFTP
;
A
#
# COMPACT_ATOMS: atom_id res chain seq x y z
N MET A 1 21.31 -29.40 2.68
CA MET A 1 19.85 -29.19 2.64
C MET A 1 19.39 -28.74 4.04
N ALA A 2 19.93 -27.61 4.52
CA ALA A 2 19.71 -27.15 5.90
C ALA A 2 19.67 -25.62 5.96
N TRP A 3 20.66 -24.94 5.37
CA TRP A 3 20.72 -23.48 5.36
C TRP A 3 19.57 -22.83 4.56
N ARG A 4 19.32 -23.29 3.33
CA ARG A 4 18.25 -22.75 2.47
C ARG A 4 16.88 -22.91 3.12
N ASP A 5 16.64 -24.05 3.75
CA ASP A 5 15.38 -24.36 4.42
C ASP A 5 15.19 -23.48 5.66
N ILE A 6 16.25 -23.26 6.45
CA ILE A 6 16.24 -22.31 7.58
C ILE A 6 15.93 -20.89 7.10
N VAL A 7 16.55 -20.43 6.01
CA VAL A 7 16.30 -19.09 5.45
C VAL A 7 14.83 -18.94 5.05
N ILE A 8 14.25 -19.94 4.40
CA ILE A 8 12.83 -19.93 4.02
C ILE A 8 11.94 -19.88 5.27
N ILE A 9 12.23 -20.68 6.29
CA ILE A 9 11.45 -20.71 7.54
C ILE A 9 11.49 -19.35 8.24
N VAL A 10 12.67 -18.74 8.36
CA VAL A 10 12.83 -17.42 8.99
C VAL A 10 12.11 -16.34 8.18
N ALA A 11 12.24 -16.34 6.85
CA ALA A 11 11.55 -15.39 5.98
C ALA A 11 10.03 -15.52 6.09
N GLU A 12 9.50 -16.75 6.11
CA GLU A 12 8.06 -17.01 6.30
C GLU A 12 7.57 -16.57 7.68
N TYR A 13 8.37 -16.79 8.73
CA TYR A 13 8.05 -16.31 10.07
C TYR A 13 7.98 -14.77 10.12
N GLN A 14 9.00 -14.09 9.57
CA GLN A 14 9.04 -12.64 9.50
C GLN A 14 7.86 -12.08 8.70
N ARG A 15 7.53 -12.70 7.56
CA ARG A 15 6.39 -12.31 6.72
C ARG A 15 5.08 -12.39 7.50
N ARG A 16 4.80 -13.53 8.15
CA ARG A 16 3.57 -13.72 8.94
C ARG A 16 3.47 -12.74 10.10
N PHE A 17 4.59 -12.46 10.76
CA PHE A 17 4.63 -11.50 11.85
C PHE A 17 4.31 -10.08 11.38
N LEU A 18 4.88 -9.66 10.24
CA LEU A 18 4.56 -8.39 9.61
C LEU A 18 3.10 -8.33 9.14
N ASP A 19 2.54 -9.43 8.61
CA ASP A 19 1.13 -9.50 8.23
C ASP A 19 0.21 -9.26 9.44
N ILE A 20 0.50 -9.90 10.58
CA ILE A 20 -0.27 -9.69 11.83
C ILE A 20 -0.15 -8.25 12.30
N TRP A 21 1.06 -7.69 12.31
CA TRP A 21 1.25 -6.29 12.72
C TRP A 21 0.52 -5.31 11.80
N ALA A 22 0.56 -5.53 10.49
CA ALA A 22 -0.16 -4.70 9.53
C ALA A 22 -1.68 -4.76 9.75
N VAL A 23 -2.22 -5.94 10.11
CA VAL A 23 -3.64 -6.09 10.46
C VAL A 23 -3.97 -5.31 11.74
N LEU A 24 -3.14 -5.40 12.78
CA LEU A 24 -3.35 -4.64 14.01
C LEU A 24 -3.34 -3.12 13.75
N ASP A 25 -2.31 -2.62 13.07
CA ASP A 25 -2.22 -1.21 12.66
C ASP A 25 -3.44 -0.79 11.82
N TYR A 26 -3.91 -1.67 10.94
CA TYR A 26 -5.09 -1.39 10.13
C TYR A 26 -6.33 -1.18 10.99
N TYR A 27 -6.62 -2.07 11.93
CA TYR A 27 -7.82 -1.98 12.75
C TYR A 27 -7.74 -0.89 13.83
N GLU A 28 -6.57 -0.69 14.42
CA GLU A 28 -6.38 0.26 15.53
C GLU A 28 -6.17 1.69 15.06
N ILE A 29 -5.52 1.89 13.90
CA ILE A 29 -5.07 3.22 13.45
C ILE A 29 -5.71 3.61 12.12
N ILE A 30 -5.55 2.79 11.08
CA ILE A 30 -5.91 3.20 9.71
C ILE A 30 -7.43 3.26 9.53
N LYS A 31 -8.15 2.20 9.92
CA LYS A 31 -9.60 2.07 9.73
C LYS A 31 -10.40 3.15 10.46
N PRO A 32 -10.07 3.55 11.70
CA PRO A 32 -10.68 4.72 12.33
C PRO A 32 -10.44 6.01 11.54
N ARG A 33 -9.20 6.25 11.08
CA ARG A 33 -8.87 7.45 10.29
C ARG A 33 -9.62 7.51 8.95
N MET A 34 -9.81 6.36 8.29
CA MET A 34 -10.59 6.27 7.06
C MET A 34 -12.06 6.68 7.20
N ARG A 35 -12.61 6.72 8.43
CA ARG A 35 -14.00 7.16 8.68
C ARG A 35 -14.13 8.67 8.73
N PHE A 36 -13.09 9.38 9.14
CA PHE A 36 -13.10 10.83 9.31
C PHE A 36 -12.44 11.50 8.10
N VAL A 37 -13.22 11.68 7.03
CA VAL A 37 -12.75 12.23 5.74
C VAL A 37 -12.27 13.68 5.87
N ASP A 38 -12.69 14.39 6.92
CA ASP A 38 -12.40 15.81 7.11
C ASP A 38 -10.95 16.09 7.55
N THR A 39 -10.17 15.06 7.92
CA THR A 39 -8.78 15.21 8.36
C THR A 39 -7.83 14.39 7.49
N THR A 40 -6.86 15.06 6.87
CA THR A 40 -5.76 14.39 6.16
C THR A 40 -4.58 14.20 7.11
N HIS A 41 -4.13 12.96 7.27
CA HIS A 41 -2.97 12.59 8.05
C HIS A 41 -1.71 12.59 7.19
N LYS A 42 -0.56 12.92 7.81
CA LYS A 42 0.74 12.81 7.14
C LYS A 42 1.02 11.35 6.80
N VAL A 43 1.54 11.11 5.60
CA VAL A 43 1.94 9.78 5.14
C VAL A 43 3.03 9.21 6.05
N ASP A 44 2.80 8.02 6.61
CA ASP A 44 3.78 7.27 7.40
C ASP A 44 4.58 6.31 6.50
N PRO A 45 5.89 6.54 6.31
CA PRO A 45 6.73 5.69 5.46
C PRO A 45 7.01 4.30 6.04
N LYS A 46 6.62 4.01 7.29
CA LYS A 46 6.78 2.69 7.90
C LYS A 46 5.81 1.66 7.33
N TRP A 47 4.66 2.11 6.84
CA TRP A 47 3.68 1.23 6.23
C TRP A 47 4.07 0.88 4.81
N MET A 48 3.91 -0.39 4.44
CA MET A 48 4.15 -0.87 3.08
C MET A 48 3.27 -0.15 2.05
N GLY A 49 2.08 0.29 2.47
CA GLY A 49 1.12 1.03 1.68
C GLY A 49 0.02 0.14 1.06
N CYS A 50 -0.74 0.71 0.12
CA CYS A 50 -1.89 0.07 -0.49
C CYS A 50 -1.87 0.20 -2.01
N PHE A 51 -2.06 -0.93 -2.70
CA PHE A 51 -2.33 -0.99 -4.14
C PHE A 51 -3.82 -1.21 -4.33
N THR A 52 -4.48 -0.37 -5.12
CA THR A 52 -5.91 -0.52 -5.39
C THR A 52 -6.27 0.05 -6.75
N GLU A 53 -7.30 -0.50 -7.38
CA GLU A 53 -7.91 0.09 -8.58
C GLU A 53 -9.09 1.00 -8.24
N ASP A 54 -9.54 1.01 -6.98
CA ASP A 54 -10.67 1.81 -6.54
C ASP A 54 -10.19 3.18 -6.03
N VAL A 55 -10.61 4.25 -6.71
CA VAL A 55 -10.29 5.64 -6.32
C VAL A 55 -10.87 5.97 -4.95
N ALA A 56 -12.07 5.49 -4.61
CA ALA A 56 -12.68 5.79 -3.32
C ALA A 56 -11.87 5.17 -2.17
N ILE A 57 -11.36 3.95 -2.36
CA ILE A 57 -10.46 3.30 -1.40
C ILE A 57 -9.13 4.06 -1.36
N ALA A 58 -8.53 4.35 -2.52
CA ALA A 58 -7.26 5.06 -2.61
C ALA A 58 -7.30 6.41 -1.87
N THR A 59 -8.35 7.20 -2.08
CA THR A 59 -8.53 8.50 -1.43
C THR A 59 -8.67 8.36 0.09
N LYS A 60 -9.48 7.42 0.57
CA LYS A 60 -9.67 7.21 2.03
C LYS A 60 -8.39 6.74 2.71
N VAL A 61 -7.67 5.80 2.08
CA VAL A 61 -6.43 5.23 2.61
C VAL A 61 -5.31 6.27 2.59
N HIS A 62 -5.21 7.07 1.53
CA HIS A 62 -4.26 8.18 1.45
C HIS A 62 -4.56 9.25 2.52
N ALA A 63 -5.84 9.64 2.70
CA ALA A 63 -6.24 10.57 3.75
C ALA A 63 -5.91 10.06 5.15
N ALA A 64 -5.94 8.73 5.37
CA ALA A 64 -5.54 8.10 6.63
C ALA A 64 -4.00 8.12 6.88
N GLY A 65 -3.20 8.60 5.93
CA GLY A 65 -1.74 8.71 6.03
C GLY A 65 -1.02 7.44 5.55
N VAL A 66 -1.65 6.60 4.74
CA VAL A 66 -1.03 5.40 4.18
C VAL A 66 -0.48 5.72 2.78
N PRO A 67 0.72 5.26 2.39
CA PRO A 67 1.17 5.34 1.01
C PRO A 67 0.22 4.58 0.08
N VAL A 68 -0.18 5.17 -1.06
CA VAL A 68 -1.13 4.55 -1.99
C VAL A 68 -0.64 4.60 -3.43
N TRP A 69 -0.81 3.49 -4.13
CA TRP A 69 -0.64 3.37 -5.57
C TRP A 69 -1.97 2.97 -6.21
N LEU A 70 -2.58 3.91 -6.94
CA LEU A 70 -3.78 3.66 -7.73
C LEU A 70 -3.38 2.96 -9.03
N ILE A 71 -3.79 1.70 -9.19
CA ILE A 71 -3.60 0.92 -10.39
C ILE A 71 -4.75 1.26 -11.36
N ARG A 72 -4.42 1.59 -12.60
CA ARG A 72 -5.39 1.87 -13.66
C ARG A 72 -4.93 1.22 -14.96
N ASP A 73 -5.89 0.75 -15.74
CA ASP A 73 -5.63 0.41 -17.13
C ASP A 73 -5.12 1.67 -17.86
N ALA A 74 -3.98 1.55 -18.53
CA ALA A 74 -3.38 2.64 -19.29
C ALA A 74 -4.34 3.23 -20.35
N ARG A 75 -5.28 2.43 -20.88
CA ARG A 75 -6.30 2.88 -21.84
C ARG A 75 -7.32 3.84 -21.22
N LEU A 76 -7.52 3.78 -19.91
CA LEU A 76 -8.43 4.65 -19.17
C LEU A 76 -7.76 5.96 -18.74
N VAL A 77 -6.44 6.07 -18.88
CA VAL A 77 -5.72 7.31 -18.65
C VAL A 77 -6.05 8.25 -19.81
N ASN A 78 -6.77 9.32 -19.51
CA ASN A 78 -7.15 10.32 -20.50
C ASN A 78 -5.88 10.87 -21.18
N SER A 79 -5.89 10.98 -22.51
CA SER A 79 -4.79 11.54 -23.30
C SER A 79 -4.41 12.97 -22.88
N ASN A 80 -5.32 13.69 -22.23
CA ASN A 80 -5.10 15.04 -21.70
C ASN A 80 -4.59 15.07 -20.25
N MET A 81 -4.28 13.92 -19.63
CA MET A 81 -3.77 13.87 -18.26
C MET A 81 -2.28 14.23 -18.24
N ASN A 82 -1.88 15.07 -17.28
CA ASN A 82 -0.47 15.44 -17.11
C ASN A 82 0.34 14.24 -16.60
N ILE A 83 1.27 13.76 -17.43
CA ILE A 83 2.18 12.66 -17.09
C ILE A 83 3.54 13.27 -16.76
N ILE A 84 3.98 13.11 -15.50
CA ILE A 84 5.29 13.61 -15.06
C ILE A 84 6.42 12.75 -15.64
N LYS A 85 6.27 11.42 -15.60
CA LYS A 85 7.28 10.48 -16.08
C LYS A 85 6.63 9.14 -16.43
N VAL A 86 6.86 8.67 -17.65
CA VAL A 86 6.60 7.27 -18.04
C VAL A 86 7.82 6.45 -17.66
N VAL A 87 7.62 5.34 -16.95
CA VAL A 87 8.70 4.42 -16.58
C VAL A 87 8.51 3.12 -17.34
N SER A 88 9.43 2.81 -18.25
CA SER A 88 9.48 1.50 -18.89
C SER A 88 9.97 0.47 -17.89
N PHE A 89 9.26 -0.65 -17.75
CA PHE A 89 9.72 -1.76 -16.93
C PHE A 89 10.96 -2.38 -17.60
N THR A 90 12.12 -2.30 -16.95
CA THR A 90 13.29 -3.12 -17.30
C THR A 90 13.22 -4.41 -16.47
N PRO A 91 13.19 -5.59 -17.12
CA PRO A 91 13.11 -6.88 -16.43
C PRO A 91 14.31 -7.16 -15.53
#